data_AF-A0A927UCZ0-F1
#
_entry.id   AF-A0A927UCZ0-F1
#
_cell.length_a   1.000
_cell.length_b   1.000
_cell.length_c   1.000
_cell.angle_alpha   90.00
_cell.angle_beta   90.00
_cell.angle_gamma   90.00
#
_symmetry.space_group_name_H-M   'P 1'
#
loop_
_entity.id
_entity.type
_entity.pdbx_description
1 polymer ?
#
loop_
_entity_poly.entity_id
_entity_poly.type
_entity_poly.pdbx_seq_one_letter_code
_entity_poly.pdbx_strand_id
1 'polypeptide(L)'
;MGKTYLATEFAKISNRPHKVFQMTEYTDENCYLDFFGFEGNHKSPMPGVFTGFVRDNPDAVLIFDEIEKVHGRWISKCRKWRKRRVRIKRWI
;
A
#
# COMPACT_ATOMS: atom_id res chain seq x y z
N MET A 1 9.73 -17.97 -4.93
CA MET A 1 8.66 -18.31 -5.89
C MET A 1 7.33 -18.74 -5.24
N GLY A 2 7.29 -19.40 -4.07
CA GLY A 2 6.01 -19.85 -3.47
C GLY A 2 5.30 -18.88 -2.49
N LYS A 3 5.96 -17.82 -2.00
CA LYS A 3 5.40 -16.93 -0.96
C LYS A 3 4.21 -16.11 -1.47
N THR A 4 4.38 -15.48 -2.62
CA THR A 4 3.36 -14.65 -3.28
C THR A 4 2.15 -15.47 -3.69
N TYR A 5 2.39 -16.69 -4.19
CA TYR A 5 1.32 -17.64 -4.52
C TYR A 5 0.48 -18.00 -3.28
N LEU A 6 1.13 -18.41 -2.18
CA LEU A 6 0.41 -18.75 -0.94
C LEU A 6 -0.37 -17.57 -0.37
N ALA A 7 0.20 -16.37 -0.37
CA ALA A 7 -0.49 -15.17 0.09
C ALA A 7 -1.71 -14.82 -0.79
N THR A 8 -1.60 -15.05 -2.09
CA THR A 8 -2.68 -14.83 -3.05
C THR A 8 -3.80 -15.85 -2.86
N GLU A 9 -3.48 -17.14 -2.69
CA GLU A 9 -4.47 -18.17 -2.38
C GLU A 9 -5.16 -17.92 -1.05
N PHE A 10 -4.42 -17.50 -0.01
CA PHE A 10 -5.02 -17.10 1.26
C PHE A 10 -6.05 -15.97 1.07
N ALA A 11 -5.74 -14.97 0.26
CA ALA A 11 -6.65 -13.86 0.00
C ALA A 11 -7.91 -14.29 -0.74
N LYS A 12 -7.78 -15.20 -1.72
CA LYS A 12 -8.90 -15.80 -2.44
C LYS A 12 -9.80 -16.62 -1.52
N ILE A 13 -9.21 -17.49 -0.69
CA ILE A 13 -9.95 -18.31 0.29
C ILE A 13 -10.66 -17.42 1.32
N SER A 14 -10.04 -16.30 1.70
CA SER A 14 -10.63 -15.32 2.62
C SER A 14 -11.77 -14.49 1.99
N ASN A 15 -12.03 -14.65 0.69
CA ASN A 15 -13.02 -13.90 -0.08
C ASN A 15 -12.88 -12.37 0.08
N ARG A 16 -11.64 -11.88 0.17
CA ARG A 16 -11.32 -10.46 0.33
C ARG A 16 -10.71 -9.90 -0.94
N PRO A 17 -10.99 -8.63 -1.30
CA PRO A 17 -10.24 -7.95 -2.33
C PRO A 17 -8.75 -8.02 -2.02
N HIS A 18 -7.92 -8.24 -3.03
CA HIS A 18 -6.48 -8.29 -2.81
C HIS A 18 -5.71 -7.63 -3.93
N LYS A 19 -4.51 -7.16 -3.60
CA LYS A 19 -3.60 -6.57 -4.57
C LYS A 19 -2.17 -6.95 -4.23
N VAL A 20 -1.47 -7.46 -5.24
CA VAL A 20 -0.04 -7.72 -5.21
C VAL A 20 0.65 -6.47 -5.72
N PHE A 21 1.62 -5.98 -4.95
CA PHE A 21 2.50 -4.91 -5.34
C PHE A 21 3.92 -5.47 -5.48
N GLN A 22 4.45 -5.42 -6.70
CA GLN A 22 5.83 -5.80 -7.00
C GLN A 22 6.74 -4.65 -6.56
N MET A 23 7.48 -4.84 -5.48
CA MET A 23 8.27 -3.76 -4.86
C MET A 23 9.48 -3.35 -5.70
N THR A 24 9.88 -4.17 -6.65
CA THR A 24 10.89 -3.84 -7.67
C THR A 24 10.51 -2.64 -8.52
N GLU A 25 9.22 -2.39 -8.72
CA GLU A 25 8.70 -1.20 -9.41
C GLU A 25 8.86 0.10 -8.60
N TYR A 26 9.18 -0.01 -7.30
CA TYR A 26 9.25 1.12 -6.37
C TYR A 26 10.66 1.31 -5.76
N THR A 27 11.67 0.98 -6.53
CA THR A 27 13.10 1.08 -6.14
C THR A 27 13.61 2.52 -6.15
N ASP A 28 13.05 3.39 -7.00
CA ASP A 28 13.42 4.80 -7.08
C ASP A 28 12.90 5.60 -5.88
N GLU A 29 13.65 6.64 -5.50
CA GLU A 29 13.29 7.57 -4.46
C GLU A 29 12.00 8.35 -4.75
N ASN A 30 11.56 8.50 -6.01
CA ASN A 30 10.34 9.25 -6.35
C ASN A 30 9.08 8.39 -6.50
N CYS A 31 9.21 7.08 -6.72
CA CYS A 31 8.07 6.16 -6.94
C CYS A 31 7.09 6.07 -5.75
N TYR A 32 7.52 6.45 -4.53
CA TYR A 32 6.62 6.51 -3.38
C TYR A 32 5.53 7.59 -3.51
N LEU A 33 5.73 8.61 -4.34
CA LEU A 33 4.74 9.66 -4.58
C LEU A 33 3.53 9.11 -5.33
N ASP A 34 3.76 8.34 -6.38
CA ASP A 34 2.68 7.66 -7.14
C ASP A 34 2.03 6.56 -6.30
N PHE A 35 2.82 5.90 -5.44
CA PHE A 35 2.33 4.87 -4.55
C PHE A 35 1.35 5.43 -3.50
N PHE A 36 1.76 6.44 -2.73
CA PHE A 36 0.98 6.98 -1.62
C PHE A 36 0.07 8.16 -1.99
N GLY A 37 0.37 8.88 -3.07
CA GLY A 37 -0.28 10.12 -3.46
C GLY A 37 0.25 11.34 -2.72
N PHE A 38 -0.27 12.52 -3.09
CA PHE A 38 0.11 13.81 -2.52
C PHE A 38 -0.89 14.26 -1.45
N GLU A 39 -0.39 14.74 -0.30
CA GLU A 39 -1.22 15.36 0.74
C GLU A 39 -1.37 16.88 0.48
N GLY A 40 -2.62 17.32 0.27
CA GLY A 40 -3.25 18.57 0.74
C GLY A 40 -2.72 19.96 0.33
N ASN A 41 -1.43 20.16 0.10
CA ASN A 41 -0.88 21.49 -0.22
C ASN A 41 -0.72 21.76 -1.73
N HIS A 42 -1.13 20.81 -2.58
CA HIS A 42 -1.24 21.01 -4.02
C HIS A 42 -2.70 21.16 -4.42
N LYS A 43 -2.96 22.04 -5.39
CA LYS A 43 -4.30 22.44 -5.87
C LYS A 43 -5.21 21.28 -6.32
N SER A 44 -4.70 20.04 -6.39
CA SER A 44 -5.49 18.82 -6.61
C SER A 44 -4.83 17.63 -5.88
N PRO A 45 -5.36 17.19 -4.72
CA PRO A 45 -4.85 16.00 -4.04
C PRO A 45 -5.21 14.74 -4.83
N MET A 46 -4.19 14.11 -5.42
CA MET A 46 -4.36 12.87 -6.18
C MET A 46 -4.06 11.66 -5.29
N PRO A 47 -5.02 10.71 -5.13
CA PRO A 47 -4.76 9.48 -4.40
C PRO A 47 -3.73 8.65 -5.17
N GLY A 48 -2.76 8.10 -4.44
CA GLY A 48 -1.79 7.17 -5.01
C GLY A 48 -2.41 5.81 -5.24
N VAL A 49 -1.74 4.98 -6.04
CA VAL A 49 -2.22 3.64 -6.42
C VAL A 49 -2.57 2.78 -5.20
N PHE A 50 -1.78 2.90 -4.13
CA PHE A 50 -2.03 2.19 -2.87
C PHE A 50 -3.16 2.84 -2.07
N THR A 51 -3.12 4.14 -1.86
CA THR A 51 -4.10 4.83 -1.00
C THR A 51 -5.50 4.84 -1.62
N GLY A 52 -5.60 4.94 -2.95
CA GLY A 52 -6.85 4.78 -3.69
C GLY A 52 -7.43 3.37 -3.54
N PHE A 53 -6.65 2.33 -3.89
CA PHE A 53 -7.11 0.94 -3.78
C PHE A 53 -7.62 0.60 -2.37
N VAL A 54 -6.89 1.06 -1.36
CA VAL A 54 -7.15 0.79 0.05
C VAL A 54 -8.31 1.62 0.61
N ARG A 55 -8.58 2.79 0.05
CA ARG A 55 -9.79 3.58 0.34
C ARG A 55 -11.03 2.86 -0.19
N ASP A 56 -10.95 2.36 -1.43
CA ASP A 56 -12.07 1.72 -2.11
C ASP A 56 -12.28 0.28 -1.60
N ASN A 57 -11.23 -0.36 -1.04
CA ASN A 57 -11.26 -1.70 -0.47
C ASN A 57 -10.67 -1.72 0.96
N PRO A 58 -11.43 -1.30 1.99
CA PRO A 58 -10.91 -1.13 3.35
C PRO A 58 -10.53 -2.44 4.06
N ASP A 59 -11.11 -3.57 3.66
CA ASP A 59 -10.83 -4.93 4.18
C ASP A 59 -9.97 -5.78 3.22
N ALA A 60 -9.18 -5.12 2.36
CA ALA A 60 -8.34 -5.82 1.40
C ALA A 60 -7.11 -6.50 2.04
N VAL A 61 -6.68 -7.60 1.42
CA VAL A 61 -5.38 -8.23 1.67
C VAL A 61 -4.33 -7.58 0.77
N LEU A 62 -3.28 -7.03 1.37
CA LEU A 62 -2.20 -6.35 0.67
C LEU A 62 -0.96 -7.22 0.69
N ILE A 63 -0.44 -7.55 -0.49
CA ILE A 63 0.73 -8.42 -0.67
C ILE A 63 1.86 -7.57 -1.24
N PHE A 64 2.97 -7.49 -0.50
CA PHE A 64 4.19 -6.79 -0.93
C PHE A 64 5.26 -7.82 -1.24
N ASP A 65 5.59 -7.99 -2.52
CA ASP A 65 6.62 -8.93 -2.96
C ASP A 65 7.96 -8.23 -3.11
N GLU A 66 9.07 -8.87 -2.74
CA GLU A 66 10.44 -8.31 -2.76
C GLU A 66 10.62 -6.98 -1.99
N ILE A 67 10.00 -6.86 -0.81
CA ILE A 67 10.01 -5.63 0.01
C ILE A 67 11.41 -5.14 0.41
N GLU A 68 12.41 -6.03 0.44
CA GLU A 68 13.80 -5.68 0.69
C GLU A 68 14.43 -4.80 -0.40
N LYS A 69 13.81 -4.71 -1.59
CA LYS A 69 14.28 -3.88 -2.71
C LYS A 69 13.86 -2.42 -2.61
N VAL A 70 12.92 -2.09 -1.72
CA VAL A 70 12.34 -0.74 -1.68
C VAL A 70 13.29 0.28 -1.05
N HIS A 71 13.28 1.50 -1.57
CA HIS A 71 13.98 2.62 -0.94
C HIS A 71 13.48 2.90 0.50
N GLY A 72 14.40 3.21 1.42
CA GLY A 72 14.08 3.39 2.85
C GLY A 72 13.04 4.50 3.15
N ARG A 73 12.91 5.48 2.24
CA ARG A 73 11.88 6.53 2.32
C ARG A 73 10.46 5.94 2.28
N TRP A 74 10.24 4.91 1.47
CA TRP A 74 8.94 4.24 1.37
C TRP A 74 8.57 3.55 2.68
N ILE A 75 9.49 2.82 3.30
CA ILE A 75 9.27 2.12 4.59
C ILE A 75 8.88 3.14 5.67
N SER A 76 9.58 4.27 5.70
CA SER A 76 9.29 5.37 6.62
C SER A 76 7.89 5.97 6.40
N LYS A 77 7.48 6.15 5.14
CA LYS A 77 6.15 6.66 4.78
C LYS A 77 5.05 5.64 5.10
N CYS A 78 5.27 4.36 4.80
CA CYS A 78 4.36 3.26 5.14
C CYS A 78 4.10 3.19 6.65
N ARG A 79 5.15 3.31 7.47
CA ARG A 79 5.04 3.35 8.94
C ARG A 79 4.20 4.54 9.42
N LYS A 80 4.38 5.73 8.83
CA LYS A 80 3.56 6.91 9.13
C LYS A 80 2.10 6.70 8.75
N TRP A 81 1.84 6.14 7.56
CA TRP A 81 0.49 5.87 7.07
C TRP A 81 -0.25 4.86 7.96
N ARG A 82 0.41 3.76 8.35
CA ARG A 82 -0.18 2.76 9.27
C ARG A 82 -0.60 3.37 10.61
N LYS A 83 0.24 4.24 11.19
CA LYS A 83 -0.09 4.94 12.46
C LYS A 83 -1.28 5.90 12.31
N ARG A 84 -1.40 6.60 11.17
CA ARG A 84 -2.55 7.47 10.88
C ARG A 84 -3.84 6.66 10.74
N ARG A 85 -3.81 5.52 10.05
CA ARG A 85 -5.00 4.68 9.84
C ARG A 85 -5.58 4.06 11.12
N VAL A 86 -4.72 3.65 12.07
CA VAL A 86 -5.16 3.15 13.39
C VAL A 86 -5.88 4.25 14.19
N ARG A 87 -5.47 5.51 14.04
CA ARG A 87 -6.19 6.65 14.63
C ARG A 87 -7.50 6.97 13.91
N ILE A 88 -7.54 6.83 12.59
CA ILE A 88 -8.74 7.12 11.78
C ILE A 88 -9.85 6.08 12.00
N LYS A 89 -9.52 4.80 12.25
CA LYS A 89 -10.51 3.79 12.68
C LYS A 89 -11.13 4.04 14.07
N ARG A 90 -10.66 5.05 14.83
CA ARG A 90 -11.18 5.45 16.15
C ARG A 90 -12.17 6.63 16.07
N TRP A 91 -12.58 7.02 14.86
CA TRP A 91 -13.55 8.08 14.57
C TRP A 91 -14.64 7.62 13.58
N ILE A 92 -15.11 6.39 13.75
CA ILE A 92 -16.40 5.90 13.27
C ILE A 92 -17.06 5.19 14.44
#